data_AF-A0A542B2A2-F1
#
_entry.id   AF-A0A542B2A2-F1
#
_cell.length_a   1.000
_cell.length_b   1.000
_cell.length_c   1.000
_cell.angle_alpha   90.00
_cell.angle_beta   90.00
_cell.angle_gamma   90.00
#
_symmetry.space_group_name_H-M   'P 1'
#
loop_
_entity.id
_entity.type
_entity.pdbx_description
1 polymer ?
#
loop_
_entity_poly.entity_id
_entity_poly.type
_entity_poly.pdbx_seq_one_letter_code
_entity_poly.pdbx_strand_id
1 'polypeptide(L)'
;MSRLRFSTAREVFETYPSAHQAVTMAPTTEPPLAFLGRLVRGPAPMEAAGFCAFLLPRRETVWWAVQAVRSMQPPGTQDPGLAAAEAWVREPGDKTRFEALRQAQAGDSARPGTFAAWAAGYSGGSMSESHPIPTPPDLTAKMARIAVLNAINRLPARERDGALRACVEACIRLAEDDAGKR
;
A
#
# COMPACT_ATOMS: atom_id res chain seq x y z
N MET A 1 6.11 -10.40 20.36
CA MET A 1 4.82 -9.71 20.18
C MET A 1 4.99 -8.69 19.09
N SER A 2 4.43 -8.92 17.89
CA SER A 2 4.42 -7.92 16.82
C SER A 2 3.60 -6.72 17.32
N ARG A 3 4.25 -5.57 17.59
CA ARG A 3 3.55 -4.34 17.96
C ARG A 3 3.30 -3.51 16.72
N LEU A 4 2.53 -4.07 15.80
CA LEU A 4 1.71 -3.24 14.91
C LEU A 4 0.99 -2.18 15.75
N ARG A 5 0.79 -0.97 15.21
CA ARG A 5 0.05 0.09 15.90
C ARG A 5 -1.40 -0.27 16.27
N PHE A 6 -1.90 -1.39 15.73
CA PHE A 6 -3.22 -1.92 15.95
C PHE A 6 -3.12 -3.27 16.66
N SER A 7 -3.83 -3.40 17.77
CA SER A 7 -3.94 -4.65 18.53
C SER A 7 -5.02 -5.56 17.96
N THR A 8 -6.03 -4.97 17.31
CA THR A 8 -7.15 -5.68 16.70
C THR A 8 -7.42 -5.24 15.27
N ALA A 9 -8.01 -6.12 14.46
CA ALA A 9 -8.46 -5.77 13.12
C ALA A 9 -9.47 -4.61 13.16
N ARG A 10 -10.37 -4.58 14.15
CA ARG A 10 -11.34 -3.49 14.36
C ARG A 10 -10.70 -2.11 14.42
N GLU A 11 -9.59 -1.95 15.15
CA GLU A 11 -8.89 -0.66 15.26
C GLU A 11 -8.42 -0.11 13.91
N VAL A 12 -8.08 -0.98 12.94
CA VAL A 12 -7.72 -0.57 11.57
C VAL A 12 -8.90 0.15 10.91
N PHE A 13 -10.11 -0.42 11.03
CA PHE A 13 -11.31 0.13 10.42
C PHE A 13 -11.84 1.36 11.17
N GLU A 14 -11.69 1.41 12.49
CA GLU A 14 -12.02 2.60 13.28
C GLU A 14 -11.09 3.77 12.93
N THR A 15 -9.79 3.50 12.73
CA THR A 15 -8.80 4.49 12.31
C THR A 15 -9.00 4.92 10.86
N TYR A 16 -9.39 3.99 9.99
CA TYR A 16 -9.63 4.21 8.58
C TYR A 16 -11.00 3.69 8.15
N PRO A 17 -12.08 4.46 8.37
CA PRO A 17 -13.42 4.02 7.97
C PRO A 17 -13.54 3.70 6.47
N SER A 18 -12.70 4.31 5.63
CA SER A 18 -12.63 3.99 4.19
C SER A 18 -12.20 2.55 3.89
N ALA A 19 -11.59 1.83 4.85
CA ALA A 19 -11.22 0.43 4.68
C ALA A 19 -12.44 -0.46 4.38
N HIS A 20 -13.65 -0.07 4.80
CA HIS A 20 -14.91 -0.73 4.44
C HIS A 20 -15.21 -0.69 2.93
N GLN A 21 -14.60 0.23 2.17
CA GLN A 21 -14.68 0.25 0.70
C GLN A 21 -13.72 -0.75 0.04
N ALA A 22 -12.80 -1.33 0.82
CA ALA A 22 -11.78 -2.25 0.37
C ALA A 22 -11.99 -3.69 0.84
N VAL A 23 -12.63 -3.84 2.00
CA VAL A 23 -12.83 -5.10 2.69
C VAL A 23 -14.27 -5.17 3.16
N THR A 24 -15.01 -6.16 2.65
CA THR A 24 -16.43 -6.37 3.00
C THR A 24 -16.59 -7.30 4.20
N MET A 25 -15.58 -8.14 4.47
CA MET A 25 -15.53 -8.96 5.67
C MET A 25 -15.62 -8.08 6.93
N ALA A 26 -16.58 -8.38 7.80
CA ALA A 26 -16.81 -7.59 9.00
C ALA A 26 -15.58 -7.62 9.93
N PRO A 27 -15.12 -6.45 10.43
CA PRO A 27 -13.99 -6.38 11.35
C PRO A 27 -14.30 -7.10 12.67
N THR A 28 -13.29 -7.80 13.18
CA THR A 28 -13.35 -8.53 14.44
C THR A 28 -12.34 -7.97 15.44
N THR A 29 -12.40 -8.43 16.69
CA THR A 29 -11.41 -8.09 17.72
C THR A 29 -10.19 -9.02 17.70
N GLU A 30 -10.01 -9.81 16.64
CA GLU A 30 -8.83 -10.68 16.49
C GLU A 30 -7.60 -9.86 16.07
N PRO A 31 -6.37 -10.38 16.29
CA PRO A 31 -5.15 -9.71 15.83
C PRO A 31 -5.18 -9.43 14.31
N PRO A 32 -4.68 -8.28 13.84
CA PRO A 32 -4.76 -7.93 12.41
C PRO A 32 -4.19 -8.98 11.45
N LEU A 33 -3.08 -9.63 11.81
CA LEU A 33 -2.48 -10.68 10.97
C LEU A 33 -3.33 -11.97 10.93
N ALA A 34 -4.07 -12.27 11.99
CA ALA A 34 -5.03 -13.38 12.00
C ALA A 34 -6.22 -13.07 11.07
N PHE A 35 -6.75 -11.85 11.13
CA PHE A 35 -7.79 -11.36 10.21
C PHE A 35 -7.33 -11.40 8.75
N LEU A 36 -6.13 -10.91 8.47
CA LEU A 36 -5.51 -10.98 7.14
C LEU A 36 -5.39 -12.42 6.64
N GLY A 37 -5.00 -13.36 7.51
CA GLY A 37 -4.97 -14.78 7.19
C GLY A 37 -6.35 -15.36 6.83
N ARG A 38 -7.42 -14.90 7.49
CA ARG A 38 -8.80 -15.28 7.12
C ARG A 38 -9.22 -14.68 5.78
N LEU A 39 -8.87 -13.43 5.48
CA LEU A 39 -9.16 -12.80 4.19
C LEU A 39 -8.57 -13.61 3.04
N VAL A 40 -7.30 -14.03 3.13
CA VAL A 40 -6.63 -14.80 2.08
C VAL A 40 -7.26 -16.18 1.85
N ARG A 41 -7.79 -16.81 2.90
CA ARG A 41 -8.46 -18.12 2.82
C ARG A 41 -9.96 -18.02 2.52
N GLY A 42 -10.50 -16.80 2.52
CA GLY A 42 -11.93 -16.54 2.34
C GLY A 42 -12.37 -16.51 0.87
N PRO A 43 -13.66 -16.21 0.63
CA PRO A 43 -14.23 -16.18 -0.72
C PRO A 43 -13.79 -14.98 -1.57
N ALA A 44 -13.22 -13.93 -0.94
CA ALA A 44 -12.79 -12.70 -1.60
C ALA A 44 -11.31 -12.38 -1.27
N PRO A 45 -10.35 -13.22 -1.71
CA PRO A 45 -8.94 -13.10 -1.31
C PRO A 45 -8.31 -11.77 -1.74
N MET A 46 -8.82 -11.13 -2.82
CA MET A 46 -8.37 -9.81 -3.28
C MET A 46 -8.55 -8.69 -2.23
N GLU A 47 -9.49 -8.85 -1.30
CA GLU A 47 -9.68 -7.92 -0.17
C GLU A 47 -8.46 -7.90 0.77
N ALA A 48 -7.67 -8.99 0.80
CA ALA A 48 -6.44 -9.05 1.60
C ALA A 48 -5.44 -7.96 1.20
N ALA A 49 -5.25 -7.70 -0.10
CA ALA A 49 -4.41 -6.60 -0.56
C ALA A 49 -4.99 -5.22 -0.15
N GLY A 50 -6.31 -5.11 -0.09
CA GLY A 50 -6.99 -3.95 0.47
C GLY A 50 -6.62 -3.72 1.93
N PHE A 51 -6.73 -4.76 2.75
CA PHE A 51 -6.40 -4.70 4.18
C PHE A 51 -4.91 -4.41 4.43
N CYS A 52 -3.99 -5.04 3.68
CA CYS A 52 -2.54 -4.80 3.77
C CYS A 52 -2.18 -3.32 3.68
N ALA A 53 -2.82 -2.58 2.76
CA ALA A 53 -2.51 -1.18 2.54
C ALA A 53 -2.84 -0.27 3.74
N PHE A 54 -3.89 -0.59 4.51
CA PHE A 54 -4.31 0.14 5.71
C PHE A 54 -3.58 -0.31 6.98
N LEU A 55 -3.06 -1.54 6.98
CA LEU A 55 -2.43 -2.16 8.13
C LEU A 55 -1.08 -1.51 8.48
N LEU A 56 -0.22 -1.34 7.46
CA LEU A 56 1.15 -0.87 7.63
C LEU A 56 1.21 0.64 7.94
N PRO A 57 2.28 1.12 8.61
CA PRO A 57 2.59 2.55 8.61
C PRO A 57 2.91 3.04 7.19
N ARG A 58 2.77 4.35 6.95
CA ARG A 58 2.78 4.91 5.59
C ARG A 58 4.03 4.57 4.78
N ARG A 59 5.21 4.60 5.41
CA ARG A 59 6.48 4.28 4.74
C ARG A 59 6.51 2.83 4.27
N GLU A 60 6.14 1.92 5.16
CA GLU A 60 6.07 0.49 4.88
C GLU A 60 4.95 0.18 3.87
N THR A 61 3.83 0.90 3.89
CA THR A 61 2.77 0.80 2.86
C THR A 61 3.30 1.14 1.47
N VAL A 62 4.05 2.24 1.32
CA VAL A 62 4.63 2.61 0.02
C VAL A 62 5.72 1.61 -0.39
N TRP A 63 6.57 1.19 0.55
CA TRP A 63 7.61 0.20 0.25
C TRP A 63 7.01 -1.14 -0.19
N TRP A 64 5.97 -1.60 0.49
CA TRP A 64 5.19 -2.78 0.11
C TRP A 64 4.66 -2.66 -1.32
N ALA A 65 4.03 -1.53 -1.66
CA ALA A 65 3.55 -1.29 -3.02
C ALA A 65 4.68 -1.26 -4.05
N VAL A 66 5.83 -0.65 -3.72
CA VAL A 66 7.01 -0.62 -4.60
C VAL A 66 7.50 -2.04 -4.90
N GLN A 67 7.67 -2.87 -3.87
CA GLN A 67 8.15 -4.24 -4.03
C GLN A 67 7.15 -5.11 -4.81
N ALA A 68 5.87 -5.01 -4.48
CA ALA A 68 4.80 -5.76 -5.13
C ALA A 68 4.70 -5.41 -6.63
N VAL A 69 4.63 -4.12 -6.97
CA VAL A 69 4.56 -3.68 -8.37
C VAL A 69 5.81 -4.11 -9.13
N ARG A 70 7.00 -3.95 -8.55
CA ARG A 70 8.27 -4.36 -9.18
C ARG A 70 8.32 -5.85 -9.50
N SER A 71 7.89 -6.71 -8.57
CA SER A 71 7.96 -8.16 -8.76
C SER A 71 7.01 -8.67 -9.86
N MET A 72 6.01 -7.88 -10.24
CA MET A 72 5.04 -8.20 -11.29
C MET A 72 5.38 -7.55 -12.64
N GLN A 73 6.50 -6.82 -12.74
CA GLN A 73 6.99 -6.23 -13.97
C GLN A 73 8.06 -7.11 -14.62
N PRO A 74 8.16 -7.11 -15.96
CA PRO A 74 9.30 -7.70 -16.64
C PRO A 74 10.62 -7.10 -16.12
N PRO A 75 11.68 -7.90 -15.97
CA PRO A 75 13.00 -7.40 -15.58
C PRO A 75 13.46 -6.25 -16.50
N GLY A 76 14.03 -5.19 -15.90
CA GLY A 76 14.53 -4.02 -16.64
C GLY A 76 13.46 -3.00 -17.05
N THR A 77 12.17 -3.22 -16.71
CA THR A 77 11.10 -2.24 -16.94
C THR A 77 11.45 -0.90 -16.29
N GLN A 78 11.48 0.16 -17.11
CA GLN A 78 11.63 1.53 -16.63
C GLN A 78 10.28 2.05 -16.16
N ASP A 79 10.14 2.27 -14.85
CA ASP A 79 8.94 2.81 -14.23
C ASP A 79 9.30 4.04 -13.38
N PRO A 80 9.21 5.25 -13.96
CA PRO A 80 9.56 6.49 -13.27
C PRO A 80 8.73 6.74 -12.00
N GLY A 81 7.46 6.32 -11.99
CA GLY A 81 6.61 6.46 -10.81
C GLY A 81 7.07 5.56 -9.67
N LEU A 82 7.40 4.31 -10.00
CA LEU A 82 7.97 3.37 -9.04
C LEU A 82 9.33 3.84 -8.50
N ALA A 83 10.18 4.40 -9.35
CA ALA A 83 11.47 4.96 -8.96
C ALA A 83 11.32 6.17 -8.02
N ALA A 84 10.36 7.07 -8.28
CA ALA A 84 10.09 8.22 -7.42
C ALA A 84 9.53 7.80 -6.05
N ALA A 85 8.62 6.82 -6.02
CA ALA A 85 8.11 6.25 -4.79
C ALA A 85 9.23 5.61 -3.95
N GLU A 86 10.14 4.89 -4.60
CA GLU A 86 11.29 4.28 -3.94
C GLU A 86 12.29 5.32 -3.40
N ALA A 87 12.53 6.40 -4.13
CA ALA A 87 13.36 7.51 -3.66
C ALA A 87 12.81 8.10 -2.35
N TRP A 88 11.50 8.30 -2.26
CA TRP A 88 10.84 8.74 -1.03
C TRP A 88 10.95 7.70 0.11
N VAL A 89 10.84 6.40 -0.17
CA VAL A 89 11.01 5.37 0.88
C VAL A 89 12.42 5.40 1.48
N ARG A 90 13.44 5.66 0.65
CA ARG A 90 14.85 5.75 1.06
C ARG A 90 15.13 7.01 1.87
N GLU A 91 14.59 8.15 1.44
CA GLU A 91 14.74 9.44 2.10
C GLU A 91 13.38 10.13 2.27
N PRO A 92 12.58 9.74 3.29
CA PRO A 92 11.26 10.31 3.48
C PRO A 92 11.36 11.78 3.89
N GLY A 93 10.80 12.67 3.08
CA GLY A 93 10.77 14.09 3.35
C GLY A 93 9.88 14.85 2.36
N ASP A 94 9.67 16.13 2.63
CA ASP A 94 8.79 16.97 1.79
C ASP A 94 9.29 17.07 0.35
N LYS A 95 10.60 17.22 0.16
CA LYS A 95 11.23 17.25 -1.17
C LYS A 95 10.90 16.00 -1.99
N THR A 96 11.24 14.82 -1.48
CA THR A 96 11.02 13.54 -2.19
C THR A 96 9.53 13.22 -2.34
N ARG A 97 8.70 13.66 -1.38
CA ARG A 97 7.23 13.57 -1.48
C ARG A 97 6.71 14.37 -2.67
N PHE A 98 7.11 15.62 -2.80
CA PHE A 98 6.67 16.49 -3.88
C PHE A 98 7.26 16.10 -5.24
N GLU A 99 8.49 15.60 -5.29
CA GLU A 99 9.05 14.98 -6.48
C GLU A 99 8.21 13.77 -6.94
N ALA A 100 7.83 12.88 -6.02
CA ALA A 100 6.92 11.78 -6.33
C ALA A 100 5.54 12.26 -6.78
N LEU A 101 5.00 13.30 -6.14
CA LEU A 101 3.72 13.89 -6.52
C LEU A 101 3.73 14.45 -7.95
N ARG A 102 4.77 15.20 -8.32
CA ARG A 102 4.95 15.73 -9.68
C ARG A 102 5.08 14.61 -10.71
N GLN A 103 5.84 13.56 -10.38
CA GLN A 103 5.96 12.38 -11.24
C GLN A 103 4.61 11.66 -11.41
N ALA A 104 3.82 11.59 -10.34
CA ALA A 104 2.50 10.96 -10.38
C ALA A 104 1.49 11.78 -11.21
N GLN A 105 1.53 13.11 -11.13
CA GLN A 105 0.68 14.03 -11.90
C GLN A 105 1.01 14.04 -13.39
N ALA A 106 2.29 13.90 -13.75
CA ALA A 106 2.73 13.78 -15.14
C ALA A 106 2.61 12.34 -15.69
N GLY A 107 2.33 11.38 -14.82
CA GLY A 107 2.32 9.95 -15.13
C GLY A 107 1.03 9.47 -15.79
N ASP A 108 1.10 8.28 -16.39
CA ASP A 108 -0.06 7.60 -16.97
C ASP A 108 -0.83 6.85 -15.88
N SER A 109 -2.11 7.18 -15.69
CA SER A 109 -3.00 6.50 -14.73
C SER A 109 -3.31 5.03 -15.10
N ALA A 110 -2.89 4.54 -16.26
CA ALA A 110 -2.93 3.12 -16.59
C ALA A 110 -1.72 2.33 -16.05
N ARG A 111 -0.68 3.01 -15.56
CA ARG A 111 0.55 2.40 -15.02
C ARG A 111 0.50 2.25 -13.50
N PRO A 112 0.74 1.03 -12.96
CA PRO A 112 0.78 0.82 -11.51
C PRO A 112 1.76 1.72 -10.76
N GLY A 113 2.95 1.98 -11.31
CA GLY A 113 3.95 2.83 -10.67
C GLY A 113 3.51 4.29 -10.47
N THR A 114 2.62 4.81 -11.32
CA THR A 114 2.01 6.15 -11.12
C THR A 114 1.27 6.23 -9.79
N PHE A 115 0.54 5.17 -9.40
CA PHE A 115 -0.16 5.12 -8.12
C PHE A 115 0.78 4.89 -6.94
N ALA A 116 1.89 4.18 -7.13
CA ALA A 116 2.94 4.09 -6.10
C ALA A 116 3.54 5.48 -5.83
N ALA A 117 3.76 6.28 -6.87
CA ALA A 117 4.20 7.67 -6.74
C ALA A 117 3.16 8.55 -6.04
N TRP A 118 1.87 8.43 -6.38
CA TRP A 118 0.79 9.09 -5.63
C TRP A 118 0.76 8.68 -4.16
N ALA A 119 0.99 7.40 -3.85
CA ALA A 119 1.04 6.92 -2.46
C ALA A 119 2.16 7.62 -1.67
N ALA A 120 3.36 7.72 -2.25
CA ALA A 120 4.48 8.46 -1.68
C ALA A 120 4.17 9.96 -1.55
N GLY A 121 3.64 10.57 -2.61
CA GLY A 121 3.27 12.00 -2.66
C GLY A 121 2.20 12.41 -1.64
N TYR A 122 1.31 11.47 -1.28
CA TYR A 122 0.27 11.67 -0.28
C TYR A 122 0.58 11.03 1.07
N SER A 123 1.86 10.88 1.40
CA SER A 123 2.31 10.30 2.67
C SER A 123 2.14 11.24 3.90
N GLY A 124 1.81 12.51 3.69
CA GLY A 124 1.57 13.45 4.78
C GLY A 124 1.59 14.92 4.32
N GLY A 125 1.62 15.83 5.29
CA GLY A 125 1.73 17.27 5.04
C GLY A 125 0.61 17.82 4.17
N SER A 126 1.01 18.61 3.17
CA SER A 126 0.13 19.22 2.18
C SER A 126 0.14 18.43 0.86
N MET A 127 -1.03 18.30 0.23
CA MET A 127 -1.19 17.80 -1.13
C MET A 127 -0.76 18.82 -2.20
N SER A 128 -0.44 20.06 -1.81
CA SER A 128 0.00 21.14 -2.69
C SER A 128 1.24 21.84 -2.13
N GLU A 129 2.19 22.15 -3.01
CA GLU A 129 3.38 22.95 -2.70
C GLU A 129 3.05 24.45 -2.53
N SER A 130 2.06 24.94 -3.28
CA SER A 130 1.76 26.36 -3.36
C SER A 130 0.87 26.86 -2.22
N HIS A 131 0.02 26.00 -1.68
CA HIS A 131 -0.87 26.34 -0.56
C HIS A 131 -1.23 25.09 0.26
N PRO A 132 -1.52 25.25 1.56
CA PRO A 132 -1.80 24.12 2.44
C PRO A 132 -3.14 23.45 2.09
N ILE A 133 -3.08 22.21 1.61
CA ILE A 133 -4.23 21.31 1.47
C ILE A 133 -3.93 20.07 2.31
N PRO A 134 -4.57 19.87 3.48
CA PRO A 134 -4.28 18.73 4.33
C PRO A 134 -4.47 17.40 3.60
N THR A 135 -3.44 16.55 3.63
CA THR A 135 -3.53 15.21 3.03
C THR A 135 -4.41 14.29 3.90
N PRO A 136 -5.48 13.68 3.35
CA PRO A 136 -6.29 12.72 4.09
C PRO A 136 -5.43 11.55 4.61
N PRO A 137 -5.65 11.09 5.85
CA PRO A 137 -4.77 10.12 6.49
C PRO A 137 -4.78 8.74 5.83
N ASP A 138 -5.81 8.44 5.03
CA ASP A 138 -6.04 7.18 4.33
C ASP A 138 -5.54 7.17 2.87
N LEU A 139 -5.07 8.32 2.36
CA LEU A 139 -4.83 8.47 0.93
C LEU A 139 -3.61 7.67 0.45
N THR A 140 -2.55 7.58 1.26
CA THR A 140 -1.41 6.68 1.01
C THR A 140 -1.88 5.23 0.80
N ALA A 141 -2.74 4.73 1.70
CA ALA A 141 -3.25 3.36 1.65
C ALA A 141 -4.11 3.13 0.40
N LYS A 142 -4.99 4.07 0.08
CA LYS A 142 -5.82 4.00 -1.14
C LYS A 142 -4.98 3.93 -2.40
N MET A 143 -3.96 4.79 -2.53
CA MET A 143 -3.09 4.81 -3.71
C MET A 143 -2.21 3.56 -3.81
N ALA A 144 -1.63 3.10 -2.70
CA ALA A 144 -0.86 1.87 -2.66
C ALA A 144 -1.70 0.65 -3.03
N ARG A 145 -2.93 0.56 -2.52
CA ARG A 145 -3.90 -0.48 -2.90
C ARG A 145 -4.16 -0.45 -4.41
N ILE A 146 -4.43 0.71 -4.99
CA ILE A 146 -4.68 0.84 -6.44
C ILE A 146 -3.46 0.38 -7.23
N ALA A 147 -2.24 0.78 -6.82
CA ALA A 147 -1.00 0.37 -7.46
C ALA A 147 -0.87 -1.16 -7.53
N VAL A 148 -1.02 -1.84 -6.37
CA VAL A 148 -0.87 -3.29 -6.25
C VAL A 148 -1.97 -4.03 -7.01
N LEU A 149 -3.24 -3.62 -6.86
CA LEU A 149 -4.36 -4.26 -7.55
C LEU A 149 -4.28 -4.09 -9.07
N ASN A 150 -3.87 -2.91 -9.55
CA ASN A 150 -3.64 -2.69 -10.98
C ASN A 150 -2.50 -3.57 -11.51
N ALA A 151 -1.42 -3.75 -10.75
CA ALA A 151 -0.34 -4.65 -11.14
C ALA A 151 -0.82 -6.11 -11.23
N ILE A 152 -1.55 -6.60 -10.22
CA ILE A 152 -2.12 -7.97 -10.22
C ILE A 152 -3.05 -8.16 -11.42
N ASN A 153 -3.94 -7.20 -11.70
CA ASN A 153 -4.92 -7.30 -12.78
C ASN A 153 -4.30 -7.33 -14.18
N ARG A 154 -3.06 -6.87 -14.33
CA ARG A 154 -2.31 -6.94 -15.60
C ARG A 154 -1.67 -8.29 -15.85
N LEU A 155 -1.60 -9.18 -14.86
CA LEU A 155 -1.09 -10.53 -15.01
C LEU A 155 -2.11 -11.45 -15.69
N PRO A 156 -1.65 -12.53 -16.36
CA PRO A 156 -2.52 -13.63 -16.79
C PRO A 156 -3.33 -14.19 -15.60
N ALA A 157 -4.59 -14.56 -15.83
CA ALA A 157 -5.50 -14.99 -14.76
C ALA A 157 -4.91 -16.08 -13.85
N ARG A 158 -4.19 -17.05 -14.44
CA ARG A 158 -3.53 -18.16 -13.73
C ARG A 158 -2.41 -17.73 -12.75
N GLU A 159 -1.88 -16.51 -12.89
CA GLU A 159 -0.76 -16.00 -12.07
C GLU A 159 -1.23 -15.06 -10.95
N ARG A 160 -2.46 -14.56 -11.03
CA ARG A 160 -2.99 -13.52 -10.11
C ARG A 160 -3.05 -13.99 -8.67
N ASP A 161 -3.49 -15.23 -8.45
CA ASP A 161 -3.59 -15.80 -7.10
C ASP A 161 -2.21 -15.93 -6.43
N GLY A 162 -1.21 -16.37 -7.19
CA GLY A 162 0.17 -16.46 -6.70
C GLY A 162 0.75 -15.08 -6.37
N ALA A 163 0.54 -14.11 -7.26
CA ALA A 163 0.99 -12.74 -7.04
C ALA A 163 0.32 -12.08 -5.82
N LEU A 164 -0.99 -12.28 -5.64
CA LEU A 164 -1.72 -11.80 -4.47
C LEU A 164 -1.15 -12.39 -3.18
N ARG A 165 -0.92 -13.71 -3.13
CA ARG A 165 -0.31 -14.37 -1.95
C ARG A 165 1.07 -13.80 -1.64
N ALA A 166 1.92 -13.64 -2.64
CA ALA A 166 3.24 -13.05 -2.48
C ALA A 166 3.16 -11.59 -1.94
N CYS A 167 2.19 -10.81 -2.40
CA CYS A 167 1.95 -9.46 -1.87
C CYS A 167 1.53 -9.49 -0.39
N VAL A 168 0.65 -10.41 -0.01
CA VAL A 168 0.22 -10.54 1.39
C VAL A 168 1.36 -11.01 2.29
N GLU A 169 2.14 -11.99 1.86
CA GLU A 169 3.33 -12.45 2.58
C GLU A 169 4.36 -11.32 2.77
N ALA A 170 4.57 -10.47 1.76
CA ALA A 170 5.43 -9.30 1.88
C ALA A 170 4.90 -8.30 2.91
N CYS A 171 3.58 -8.09 2.98
CA CYS A 171 2.97 -7.25 4.01
C CYS A 171 3.17 -7.85 5.42
N ILE A 172 3.01 -9.16 5.58
CA ILE A 172 3.20 -9.85 6.86
C ILE A 172 4.65 -9.67 7.34
N ARG A 173 5.64 -9.90 6.48
CA ARG A 173 7.05 -9.68 6.82
C ARG A 173 7.33 -8.25 7.28
N LEU A 174 6.80 -7.24 6.57
CA LEU A 174 6.98 -5.84 6.96
C LEU A 174 6.30 -5.49 8.29
N ALA A 175 5.12 -6.05 8.54
CA ALA A 175 4.40 -5.90 9.79
C ALA A 175 5.13 -6.52 10.99
N GLU A 176 5.88 -7.59 10.76
CA GLU A 176 6.71 -8.25 11.78
C GLU A 176 8.05 -7.53 11.98
N ASP A 177 8.68 -7.05 10.91
CA ASP A 177 9.97 -6.33 10.96
C ASP A 177 9.87 -4.98 11.67
N ASP A 178 8.77 -4.22 11.52
CA ASP A 178 8.57 -2.94 12.23
C ASP A 178 8.49 -3.15 13.76
N ALA A 179 8.02 -4.31 14.21
CA ALA A 179 7.98 -4.64 15.63
C ALA A 179 9.37 -4.82 16.26
N GLY A 180 10.41 -5.01 15.45
CA GLY A 180 11.79 -5.22 15.90
C GLY A 180 12.70 -3.98 15.82
N LYS A 181 12.26 -2.87 15.22
CA LYS A 181 13.10 -1.70 14.90
C LYS A 181 12.88 -0.48 15.79
N ARG A 182 12.28 -0.64 16.98
CA ARG A 182 12.06 0.46 17.94
C ARG A 182 12.63 0.16 19.30
#